data_AF-A0A0R3XBP5-F1
#
_entry.id   AF-A0A0R3XBP5-F1
#
_cell.length_a   1.000
_cell.length_b   1.000
_cell.length_c   1.000
_cell.angle_alpha   90.00
_cell.angle_beta   90.00
_cell.angle_gamma   90.00
#
_symmetry.space_group_name_H-M   'P 1'
#
loop_
_entity.id
_entity.type
_entity.pdbx_description
1 polymer ?
#
loop_
_entity_poly.entity_id
_entity_poly.type
_entity_poly.pdbx_seq_one_letter_code
_entity_poly.pdbx_strand_id
1 'polypeptide(L)'
;MRGENGSGKIAITEKTPLLMALIAFRLLNAMIIRTTFVPDEVWQSVEVAHRWVYGFGALTWEWTPTVAIRSPLYPLFLAGIYKALALSGVDSRAAIVLLPRLFHGLLTGVTDFTIYLMAIQLSGKLSAEWVLLAETTSWFTAYCGPRSLSNSLEWTLHAMAFRYYPWPPRLGLDSASTTAVPFLFHVCLCILLRPTAAVLWVPVCLHYLLRIW
;
A
#
# COMPACT_ATOMS: atom_id res chain seq x y z
N MET A 1 -44.98 -8.74 -6.77
CA MET A 1 -44.61 -10.16 -6.94
C MET A 1 -43.20 -10.35 -6.44
N ARG A 2 -42.96 -11.50 -5.83
CA ARG A 2 -41.88 -11.83 -4.91
C ARG A 2 -40.66 -12.33 -5.68
N GLY A 3 -39.45 -12.00 -5.22
CA GLY A 3 -38.16 -12.48 -5.73
C GLY A 3 -37.28 -11.31 -6.18
N GLU A 4 -36.08 -11.07 -5.68
CA GLU A 4 -35.13 -11.92 -4.98
C GLU A 4 -34.37 -11.10 -3.92
N ASN A 5 -34.46 -11.53 -2.66
CA ASN A 5 -33.52 -11.14 -1.62
C ASN A 5 -32.19 -11.86 -1.90
N GLY A 6 -31.33 -11.24 -2.71
CA GLY A 6 -29.95 -11.69 -2.95
C GLY A 6 -28.89 -10.90 -2.17
N SER A 7 -29.29 -10.10 -1.18
CA SER A 7 -28.35 -9.37 -0.32
C SER A 7 -27.82 -10.30 0.78
N GLY A 8 -26.76 -11.03 0.47
CA GLY A 8 -26.19 -11.99 1.39
C GLY A 8 -24.82 -12.48 0.94
N LYS A 9 -23.78 -11.67 1.22
CA LYS A 9 -22.36 -12.07 1.20
C LYS A 9 -21.92 -12.73 -0.10
N ILE A 10 -21.56 -11.94 -1.11
CA ILE A 10 -20.58 -12.38 -2.13
C ILE A 10 -19.33 -12.76 -1.34
N ALA A 11 -19.14 -14.06 -1.11
CA ALA A 11 -18.18 -14.57 -0.16
C ALA A 11 -16.77 -14.20 -0.61
N ILE A 12 -15.92 -13.82 0.34
CA ILE A 12 -14.49 -13.51 0.11
C ILE A 12 -13.82 -14.59 -0.75
N THR A 13 -14.28 -15.84 -0.63
CA THR A 13 -13.89 -17.02 -1.40
C THR A 13 -14.01 -16.86 -2.92
N GLU A 14 -15.03 -16.17 -3.44
CA GLU A 14 -15.19 -15.97 -4.89
C GLU A 14 -14.17 -14.98 -5.45
N LYS A 15 -13.63 -14.10 -4.60
CA LYS A 15 -12.72 -13.03 -5.00
C LYS A 15 -11.25 -13.37 -4.71
N THR A 16 -10.97 -14.44 -3.97
CA THR A 16 -9.63 -14.99 -3.75
C THR A 16 -8.84 -15.24 -5.05
N PRO A 17 -9.40 -15.86 -6.11
CA PRO A 17 -8.63 -16.11 -7.34
C PRO A 17 -8.19 -14.80 -8.01
N LEU A 18 -9.03 -13.76 -7.99
CA LEU A 18 -8.69 -12.46 -8.54
C LEU A 18 -7.54 -11.80 -7.77
N LEU A 19 -7.60 -11.81 -6.43
CA LEU A 19 -6.52 -11.29 -5.59
C LEU A 19 -5.20 -12.01 -5.88
N MET A 20 -5.22 -13.34 -5.94
CA MET A 20 -4.01 -14.14 -6.24
C MET A 20 -3.46 -13.84 -7.63
N ALA A 21 -4.33 -13.67 -8.63
CA ALA A 21 -3.92 -13.30 -9.99
C ALA A 21 -3.27 -11.91 -10.04
N LEU A 22 -3.82 -10.92 -9.33
CA LEU A 22 -3.26 -9.57 -9.25
C LEU A 22 -1.91 -9.56 -8.54
N ILE A 23 -1.77 -10.29 -7.43
CA ILE A 23 -0.48 -10.46 -6.74
C ILE A 23 0.54 -11.12 -7.67
N ALA A 24 0.18 -12.23 -8.33
CA ALA A 24 1.08 -12.91 -9.26
C ALA A 24 1.51 -11.99 -10.41
N PHE A 25 0.57 -11.22 -10.99
CA PHE A 25 0.85 -10.23 -12.01
C PHE A 25 1.85 -9.16 -11.54
N ARG A 26 1.66 -8.60 -10.34
CA ARG A 26 2.56 -7.56 -9.81
C ARG A 26 3.91 -8.11 -9.34
N LEU A 27 3.98 -9.37 -8.91
CA LEU A 27 5.25 -10.06 -8.64
C LEU A 27 6.03 -10.31 -9.93
N LEU A 28 5.37 -10.75 -11.01
CA LEU A 28 5.99 -10.87 -12.33
C LEU A 28 6.53 -9.52 -12.80
N ASN A 29 5.72 -8.47 -12.67
CA ASN A 29 6.14 -7.10 -12.98
C ASN A 29 7.39 -6.68 -12.17
N ALA A 30 7.43 -6.96 -10.87
CA ALA A 30 8.58 -6.67 -10.01
C ALA A 30 9.88 -7.36 -10.50
N MET A 31 9.78 -8.57 -11.04
CA MET A 31 10.92 -9.34 -11.56
C MET A 31 11.38 -8.87 -12.95
N ILE A 32 10.46 -8.32 -13.76
CA ILE A 32 10.76 -7.79 -15.09
C ILE A 32 11.52 -6.46 -15.00
N ILE A 33 11.18 -5.62 -14.01
CA ILE A 33 11.81 -4.30 -13.85
C ILE A 33 13.26 -4.47 -13.37
N ARG A 34 14.22 -4.16 -14.26
CA ARG A 34 15.66 -4.19 -13.96
C ARG A 34 16.30 -2.80 -13.84
N THR A 35 15.56 -1.74 -14.11
CA THR A 35 16.06 -0.35 -14.11
C THR A 35 15.94 0.30 -12.73
N THR A 36 16.71 1.37 -12.51
CA THR A 36 16.56 2.30 -11.37
C THR A 36 15.84 3.57 -11.85
N PHE A 37 15.02 4.18 -10.99
CA PHE A 37 14.27 5.39 -11.34
C PHE A 37 14.81 6.62 -10.64
N VAL A 38 14.74 6.63 -9.31
CA VAL A 38 15.15 7.77 -8.48
C VAL A 38 16.13 7.32 -7.40
N PRO A 39 17.03 8.21 -6.94
CA PRO A 39 17.97 7.91 -5.86
C PRO A 39 17.27 7.41 -4.58
N ASP A 40 16.06 7.88 -4.29
CA ASP A 40 15.26 7.48 -3.13
C ASP A 40 14.95 5.97 -3.07
N GLU A 41 14.94 5.28 -4.22
CA GLU A 41 14.74 3.82 -4.29
C GLU A 41 15.83 3.06 -3.52
N VAL A 42 17.05 3.63 -3.46
CA VAL A 42 18.23 3.01 -2.84
C VAL A 42 18.64 3.76 -1.58
N TRP A 43 18.91 5.06 -1.70
CA TRP A 43 19.58 5.85 -0.67
C TRP A 43 18.67 6.32 0.48
N GLN A 44 17.35 6.16 0.33
CA GLN A 44 16.37 6.51 1.37
C GLN A 44 15.71 5.29 2.01
N SER A 45 16.05 4.08 1.56
CA SER A 45 15.32 2.88 1.95
C SER A 45 16.22 1.66 2.04
N VAL A 46 16.58 1.06 0.91
CA VAL A 46 17.34 -0.18 0.82
C VAL A 46 18.71 -0.07 1.46
N GLU A 47 19.50 0.95 1.10
CA GLU A 47 20.87 1.12 1.62
C GLU A 47 20.87 1.44 3.12
N VAL A 48 19.91 2.25 3.56
CA VAL A 48 19.73 2.63 4.97
C VAL A 48 19.41 1.40 5.81
N ALA A 49 18.41 0.63 5.38
CA ALA A 49 18.02 -0.62 6.01
C ALA A 49 19.16 -1.65 6.03
N HIS A 50 19.90 -1.76 4.93
CA HIS A 50 21.06 -2.62 4.81
C HIS A 50 22.12 -2.26 5.86
N ARG A 51 22.51 -0.99 5.95
CA ARG A 51 23.51 -0.55 6.95
C ARG A 51 23.05 -0.77 8.39
N TRP A 52 21.77 -0.55 8.69
CA TRP A 52 21.24 -0.81 10.04
C TRP A 52 21.33 -2.28 10.45
N VAL A 53 21.22 -3.22 9.50
CA VAL A 53 21.27 -4.66 9.79
C VAL A 53 22.70 -5.21 9.75
N TYR A 54 23.47 -4.86 8.73
CA TYR A 54 24.79 -5.46 8.46
C TYR A 54 25.96 -4.61 8.94
N GLY A 55 25.73 -3.35 9.32
CA GLY A 55 26.76 -2.46 9.86
C GLY A 55 27.63 -1.76 8.81
N PHE A 56 27.43 -2.02 7.51
CA PHE A 56 28.17 -1.39 6.42
C PHE A 56 27.26 -0.89 5.29
N GLY A 57 27.79 -0.02 4.44
CA GLY A 57 27.03 0.72 3.42
C GLY A 57 27.03 2.22 3.68
N ALA A 58 26.52 3.01 2.74
CA ALA A 58 26.53 4.47 2.84
C ALA A 58 25.23 5.01 3.47
N LEU A 59 25.37 6.08 4.26
CA LEU A 59 24.23 6.90 4.69
C LEU A 59 24.37 8.28 4.08
N THR A 60 23.27 8.79 3.56
CA THR A 60 23.19 10.21 3.20
C THR A 60 23.14 11.06 4.47
N TRP A 61 23.47 12.34 4.33
CA TRP A 61 23.47 13.31 5.43
C TRP A 61 22.12 13.40 6.16
N GLU A 62 21.01 13.07 5.49
CA GLU A 62 19.66 13.09 6.04
C GLU A 62 19.45 12.09 7.20
N TRP A 63 20.25 11.02 7.25
CA TRP A 63 20.22 9.97 8.28
C TRP A 63 21.23 10.20 9.41
N THR A 64 21.99 11.28 9.37
CA THR A 64 22.94 11.59 10.44
C THR A 64 22.19 11.88 11.74
N PRO A 65 22.70 11.46 12.91
CA PRO A 65 22.02 11.66 14.19
C PRO A 65 21.71 13.11 14.53
N THR A 66 22.47 14.05 13.97
CA THR A 66 22.30 15.50 14.17
C THR A 66 21.18 16.09 13.33
N VAL A 67 20.78 15.44 12.24
CA VAL A 67 19.79 15.96 11.28
C VAL A 67 18.50 15.16 11.31
N ALA A 68 18.58 13.84 11.10
CA ALA A 68 17.48 12.88 11.19
C ALA A 68 16.11 13.38 10.69
N ILE A 69 16.07 13.96 9.48
CA ILE A 69 14.86 14.63 8.95
C ILE A 69 13.80 13.68 8.39
N ARG A 70 14.15 12.39 8.17
CA ARG A 70 13.26 11.39 7.59
C ARG A 70 12.66 10.49 8.65
N SER A 71 11.41 10.08 8.44
CA SER A 71 10.78 9.04 9.26
C SER A 71 11.55 7.72 9.10
N PRO A 72 12.05 7.10 10.20
CA PRO A 72 12.79 5.85 10.12
C PRO A 72 11.89 4.65 9.86
N LEU A 73 10.56 4.80 9.94
CA LEU A 73 9.62 3.68 9.88
C LEU A 73 9.71 2.87 8.60
N TYR A 74 9.84 3.54 7.46
CA TYR A 74 9.92 2.87 6.17
C TYR A 74 11.20 2.03 6.00
N PRO A 75 12.41 2.58 6.19
CA PRO A 75 13.62 1.74 6.19
C PRO A 75 13.66 0.73 7.33
N LEU A 76 13.03 1.00 8.49
CA LEU A 76 12.97 0.03 9.60
C LEU A 76 12.18 -1.21 9.21
N PHE A 77 11.10 -1.04 8.45
CA PHE A 77 10.33 -2.15 7.90
C PHE A 77 11.21 -3.03 6.98
N LEU A 78 11.96 -2.41 6.07
CA LEU A 78 12.92 -3.14 5.20
C LEU A 78 14.06 -3.76 6.00
N ALA A 79 14.51 -3.12 7.07
CA ALA A 79 15.52 -3.66 7.97
C ALA A 79 15.01 -4.93 8.68
N GLY A 80 13.72 -5.01 9.02
CA GLY A 80 13.10 -6.24 9.50
C GLY A 80 13.21 -7.40 8.50
N ILE A 81 12.95 -7.13 7.22
CA ILE A 81 13.12 -8.10 6.12
C ILE A 81 14.58 -8.57 6.04
N TYR A 82 15.53 -7.63 6.06
CA TYR A 82 16.95 -7.96 6.00
C TYR A 82 17.46 -8.66 7.24
N LYS A 83 16.95 -8.34 8.42
CA LYS A 83 17.29 -9.05 9.65
C LYS A 83 16.82 -10.50 9.59
N ALA A 84 15.64 -10.76 9.06
CA ALA A 84 15.16 -12.12 8.83
C ALA A 84 16.07 -12.88 7.84
N LEU A 85 16.49 -12.23 6.75
CA LEU A 85 17.45 -12.82 5.81
C LEU A 85 18.78 -13.16 6.49
N ALA A 86 19.35 -12.23 7.26
CA ALA A 86 20.60 -12.42 7.99
C ALA A 86 20.51 -13.57 9.01
N LEU A 87 19.38 -13.70 9.72
CA LEU A 87 19.14 -14.81 10.65
C LEU A 87 19.01 -16.16 9.94
N SER A 88 18.50 -16.18 8.71
CA SER A 88 18.37 -17.39 7.89
C SER A 88 19.66 -17.79 7.16
N GLY A 89 20.64 -16.90 7.07
CA GLY A 89 21.89 -17.10 6.32
C GLY A 89 21.73 -17.13 4.79
N VAL A 90 20.64 -16.56 4.25
CA VAL A 90 20.33 -16.52 2.80
C VAL A 90 20.48 -15.10 2.24
N ASP A 91 21.33 -14.29 2.87
CA ASP A 91 21.63 -12.91 2.54
C ASP A 91 22.55 -12.78 1.31
N SER A 92 21.99 -13.04 0.14
CA SER A 92 22.67 -12.77 -1.14
C SER A 92 22.40 -11.35 -1.64
N ARG A 93 23.34 -10.80 -2.43
CA ARG A 93 23.13 -9.51 -3.13
C ARG A 93 21.83 -9.49 -3.93
N ALA A 94 21.50 -10.59 -4.59
CA ALA A 94 20.26 -10.72 -5.35
C ALA A 94 19.03 -10.65 -4.44
N ALA A 95 19.05 -11.32 -3.29
CA ALA A 95 17.96 -11.29 -2.32
C ALA A 95 17.75 -9.87 -1.74
N ILE A 96 18.83 -9.16 -1.41
CA ILE A 96 18.76 -7.80 -0.84
C ILE A 96 18.09 -6.83 -1.81
N VAL A 97 18.36 -6.95 -3.12
CA VAL A 97 17.76 -6.09 -4.15
C VAL A 97 16.35 -6.53 -4.52
N LEU A 98 16.11 -7.84 -4.68
CA LEU A 98 14.86 -8.37 -5.19
C LEU A 98 13.75 -8.39 -4.14
N LEU A 99 14.06 -8.70 -2.89
CA LEU A 99 13.04 -8.93 -1.87
C LEU A 99 12.20 -7.68 -1.52
N PRO A 100 12.78 -6.46 -1.38
CA PRO A 100 11.99 -5.24 -1.27
C PRO A 100 11.05 -5.05 -2.46
N ARG A 101 11.51 -5.36 -3.68
CA ARG A 101 10.69 -5.22 -4.89
C ARG A 101 9.54 -6.21 -4.92
N LEU A 102 9.79 -7.47 -4.53
CA LEU A 102 8.73 -8.48 -4.41
C LEU A 102 7.72 -8.09 -3.33
N PHE A 103 8.16 -7.55 -2.21
CA PHE A 103 7.28 -7.01 -1.18
C PHE A 103 6.40 -5.87 -1.73
N HIS A 104 6.99 -4.93 -2.45
CA HIS A 104 6.23 -3.86 -3.11
C HIS A 104 5.30 -4.37 -4.22
N GLY A 105 5.68 -5.41 -4.95
CA GLY A 105 4.82 -6.11 -5.90
C GLY A 105 3.60 -6.74 -5.22
N LEU A 106 3.81 -7.42 -4.07
CA LEU A 106 2.73 -7.96 -3.24
C LEU A 106 1.78 -6.85 -2.78
N LEU A 107 2.33 -5.77 -2.21
CA LEU A 107 1.53 -4.62 -1.77
C LEU A 107 0.73 -4.02 -2.92
N THR A 108 1.35 -3.82 -4.08
CA THR A 108 0.67 -3.26 -5.26
C THR A 108 -0.50 -4.15 -5.67
N GLY A 109 -0.34 -5.48 -5.70
CA GLY A 109 -1.44 -6.39 -6.03
C GLY A 109 -2.59 -6.36 -5.02
N VAL A 110 -2.27 -6.22 -3.72
CA VAL A 110 -3.27 -6.02 -2.66
C VAL A 110 -3.97 -4.67 -2.83
N THR A 111 -3.24 -3.63 -3.21
CA THR A 111 -3.78 -2.28 -3.47
C THR A 111 -4.71 -2.28 -4.67
N ASP A 112 -4.34 -2.90 -5.79
CA ASP A 112 -5.20 -3.05 -6.97
C ASP A 112 -6.54 -3.70 -6.60
N PHE A 113 -6.48 -4.78 -5.81
CA PHE A 113 -7.67 -5.48 -5.33
C PHE A 113 -8.51 -4.61 -4.39
N THR A 114 -7.86 -3.84 -3.52
CA THR A 114 -8.53 -2.91 -2.59
C THR A 114 -9.26 -1.80 -3.35
N ILE A 115 -8.61 -1.23 -4.38
CA ILE A 115 -9.21 -0.23 -5.26
C ILE A 115 -10.41 -0.83 -6.00
N TYR A 116 -10.28 -2.06 -6.53
CA TYR A 116 -11.40 -2.77 -7.16
C TYR A 116 -12.59 -2.94 -6.21
N LEU A 117 -12.34 -3.42 -4.99
CA LEU A 117 -13.38 -3.58 -3.99
C LEU A 117 -14.03 -2.23 -3.61
N MET A 118 -13.23 -1.18 -3.45
CA MET A 118 -13.70 0.17 -3.18
C MET A 118 -14.56 0.70 -4.34
N ALA A 119 -14.17 0.44 -5.59
CA ALA A 119 -14.95 0.82 -6.76
C ALA A 119 -16.28 0.05 -6.85
N ILE A 120 -16.31 -1.24 -6.50
CA ILE A 120 -17.57 -2.01 -6.40
C ILE A 120 -18.50 -1.34 -5.41
N GLN A 121 -17.97 -0.97 -4.25
CA GLN A 121 -18.72 -0.30 -3.20
C GLN A 121 -19.29 1.01 -3.75
N LEU A 122 -18.46 1.91 -4.27
CA LEU A 122 -18.88 3.27 -4.63
C LEU A 122 -19.71 3.40 -5.92
N SER A 123 -19.48 2.52 -6.90
CA SER A 123 -20.01 2.71 -8.27
C SER A 123 -20.54 1.44 -8.91
N GLY A 124 -20.54 0.32 -8.19
CA GLY A 124 -21.02 -0.96 -8.68
C GLY A 124 -20.00 -1.75 -9.50
N LYS A 125 -20.37 -2.98 -9.88
CA LYS A 125 -19.46 -3.98 -10.46
C LYS A 125 -18.88 -3.57 -11.83
N LEU A 126 -19.72 -3.06 -12.73
CA LEU A 126 -19.28 -2.70 -14.09
C LEU A 126 -18.21 -1.61 -14.07
N SER A 127 -18.43 -0.54 -13.30
CA SER A 127 -17.43 0.53 -13.13
C SER A 127 -16.15 0.02 -12.49
N ALA A 128 -16.26 -0.91 -11.53
CA ALA A 128 -15.08 -1.47 -10.87
C ALA A 128 -14.19 -2.29 -11.82
N GLU A 129 -14.77 -3.01 -12.78
CA GLU A 129 -14.00 -3.74 -13.80
C GLU A 129 -13.19 -2.78 -14.68
N TRP A 130 -13.78 -1.64 -15.09
CA TRP A 130 -13.07 -0.59 -15.82
C TRP A 130 -11.98 0.09 -14.99
N VAL A 131 -12.25 0.36 -13.71
CA VAL A 131 -11.24 0.92 -12.79
C VAL A 131 -10.06 -0.02 -12.65
N LEU A 132 -10.32 -1.33 -12.47
CA LEU A 132 -9.26 -2.32 -12.36
C LEU A 132 -8.46 -2.44 -13.66
N LEU A 133 -9.12 -2.41 -14.82
CA LEU A 133 -8.45 -2.40 -16.11
C LEU A 133 -7.54 -1.17 -16.25
N ALA A 134 -8.03 0.02 -15.91
CA ALA A 134 -7.24 1.24 -15.94
C ALA A 134 -6.03 1.19 -15.01
N GLU A 135 -6.20 0.67 -13.78
CA GLU A 135 -5.12 0.58 -12.79
C GLU A 135 -4.05 -0.45 -13.18
N THR A 136 -4.46 -1.59 -13.71
CA THR A 136 -3.54 -2.65 -14.15
C THR A 136 -2.81 -2.30 -15.44
N THR A 137 -3.43 -1.53 -16.32
CA THR A 137 -2.81 -1.06 -17.58
C THR A 137 -2.06 0.27 -17.45
N SER A 138 -2.20 0.96 -16.31
CA SER A 138 -1.43 2.17 -16.00
C SER A 138 0.07 1.88 -16.04
N TRP A 139 0.77 2.44 -17.03
CA TRP A 139 2.21 2.28 -17.18
C TRP A 139 2.97 2.79 -15.95
N PHE A 140 2.47 3.86 -15.31
CA PHE A 140 3.11 4.45 -14.14
C PHE A 140 2.93 3.59 -12.89
N THR A 141 1.73 3.03 -12.67
CA THR A 141 1.52 2.07 -11.57
C THR A 141 2.39 0.83 -11.78
N ALA A 142 2.44 0.31 -13.01
CA ALA A 142 3.31 -0.81 -13.33
C ALA A 142 4.79 -0.46 -13.09
N TYR A 143 5.22 0.75 -13.43
CA TYR A 143 6.60 1.18 -13.30
C TYR A 143 7.03 1.51 -11.86
N CYS A 144 6.19 2.18 -11.08
CA CYS A 144 6.51 2.68 -9.73
C CYS A 144 6.05 1.75 -8.60
N GLY A 145 4.95 1.01 -8.78
CA GLY A 145 4.35 0.17 -7.74
C GLY A 145 5.35 -0.81 -7.12
N PRO A 146 6.03 -1.67 -7.92
CA PRO A 146 7.00 -2.63 -7.42
C PRO A 146 8.34 -2.06 -6.95
N ARG A 147 8.57 -0.74 -7.08
CA ARG A 147 9.82 -0.12 -6.62
C ARG A 147 9.74 0.19 -5.13
N SER A 148 10.87 0.13 -4.44
CA SER A 148 11.02 0.40 -3.00
C SER A 148 10.91 1.90 -2.67
N LEU A 149 9.81 2.53 -3.07
CA LEU A 149 9.50 3.92 -2.77
C LEU A 149 8.53 4.02 -1.59
N SER A 150 8.82 4.91 -0.64
CA SER A 150 7.89 5.22 0.45
C SER A 150 6.55 5.75 -0.07
N ASN A 151 6.55 6.44 -1.21
CA ASN A 151 5.35 6.91 -1.91
C ASN A 151 4.41 5.75 -2.27
N SER A 152 4.94 4.60 -2.70
CA SER A 152 4.12 3.43 -3.07
C SER A 152 3.43 2.81 -1.85
N LEU A 153 4.11 2.85 -0.69
CA LEU A 153 3.53 2.42 0.58
C LEU A 153 2.46 3.40 1.07
N GLU A 154 2.73 4.70 0.97
CA GLU A 154 1.77 5.78 1.28
C GLU A 154 0.49 5.63 0.44
N TRP A 155 0.62 5.42 -0.88
CA TRP A 155 -0.52 5.15 -1.78
C TRP A 155 -1.35 3.94 -1.34
N THR A 156 -0.69 2.84 -0.95
CA THR A 156 -1.34 1.63 -0.42
C THR A 156 -2.15 1.94 0.85
N LEU A 157 -1.57 2.71 1.77
CA LEU A 157 -2.25 3.13 3.00
C LEU A 157 -3.44 4.06 2.71
N HIS A 158 -3.32 4.95 1.72
CA HIS A 158 -4.44 5.78 1.28
C HIS A 158 -5.59 4.93 0.72
N ALA A 159 -5.30 3.96 -0.15
CA ALA A 159 -6.31 3.07 -0.71
C ALA A 159 -7.05 2.29 0.39
N MET A 160 -6.31 1.76 1.37
CA MET A 160 -6.89 1.08 2.54
C MET A 160 -7.73 2.02 3.41
N ALA A 161 -7.25 3.24 3.67
CA ALA A 161 -8.00 4.23 4.43
C ALA A 161 -9.33 4.57 3.75
N PHE A 162 -9.34 4.84 2.44
CA PHE A 162 -10.57 5.12 1.70
C PHE A 162 -11.50 3.92 1.57
N ARG A 163 -10.95 2.70 1.51
CA ARG A 163 -11.76 1.47 1.54
C ARG A 163 -12.58 1.37 2.83
N TYR A 164 -12.00 1.72 3.97
CA TYR A 164 -12.68 1.68 5.26
C TYR A 164 -13.35 3.00 5.65
N TYR A 165 -13.27 4.03 4.80
CA TYR A 165 -13.90 5.31 5.07
C TYR A 165 -15.43 5.15 5.19
N PRO A 166 -16.08 5.74 6.21
CA PRO A 166 -17.52 5.64 6.43
C PRO A 166 -18.29 6.53 5.45
N TRP A 167 -18.39 6.08 4.21
CA TRP A 167 -19.07 6.76 3.12
C TRP A 167 -20.53 7.11 3.47
N PRO A 168 -21.07 8.25 2.99
CA PRO A 168 -22.44 8.65 3.32
C PRO A 168 -23.52 7.66 2.85
N PRO A 169 -24.57 7.40 3.66
CA PRO A 169 -25.73 6.60 3.24
C PRO A 169 -26.44 7.16 2.00
N ARG A 170 -26.26 8.45 1.68
CA ARG A 170 -26.80 9.10 0.48
C ARG A 170 -26.26 8.48 -0.83
N LEU A 171 -25.14 7.76 -0.77
CA LEU A 171 -24.61 6.98 -1.89
C LEU A 171 -25.34 5.63 -2.07
N GLY A 172 -26.39 5.35 -1.29
CA GLY A 172 -27.11 4.07 -1.33
C GLY A 172 -26.26 2.89 -0.85
N LEU A 173 -25.16 3.17 -0.17
CA LEU A 173 -24.24 2.17 0.36
C LEU A 173 -24.83 1.65 1.66
N ASP A 174 -25.07 0.34 1.71
CA ASP A 174 -25.41 -0.34 2.96
C ASP A 174 -24.44 0.13 4.02
N SER A 175 -24.98 0.67 5.12
CA SER A 175 -24.19 1.09 6.27
C SER A 175 -23.67 -0.18 6.95
N ALA A 176 -22.70 -0.83 6.33
CA ALA A 176 -21.88 -1.80 6.99
C ALA A 176 -21.30 -1.04 8.19
N SER A 177 -21.62 -1.55 9.39
CA SER A 177 -21.09 -1.17 10.69
C SER A 177 -19.56 -1.22 10.68
N THR A 178 -18.95 -0.34 9.91
CA THR A 178 -17.51 -0.25 9.74
C THR A 178 -17.12 0.73 10.81
N THR A 179 -16.66 0.19 11.94
CA THR A 179 -16.04 0.98 12.99
C THR A 179 -15.02 1.91 12.32
N ALA A 180 -14.95 3.18 12.75
CA ALA A 180 -13.96 4.14 12.22
C ALA A 180 -12.50 3.70 12.49
N VAL A 181 -12.31 2.70 13.34
CA VAL A 181 -11.02 2.17 13.80
C VAL A 181 -10.09 1.78 12.65
N PRO A 182 -10.44 0.86 11.72
CA PRO A 182 -9.60 0.55 10.56
C PRO A 182 -9.27 1.77 9.72
N PHE A 183 -10.23 2.67 9.46
CA PHE A 183 -9.97 3.91 8.73
C PHE A 183 -8.90 4.76 9.43
N LEU A 184 -9.14 5.13 10.69
CA LEU A 184 -8.24 5.97 11.48
C LEU A 184 -6.87 5.32 11.68
N PHE A 185 -6.82 3.99 11.83
CA PHE A 185 -5.56 3.25 11.94
C PHE A 185 -4.67 3.46 10.70
N HIS A 186 -5.23 3.30 9.50
CA HIS A 186 -4.46 3.49 8.26
C HIS A 186 -4.07 4.96 8.06
N VAL A 187 -4.93 5.91 8.44
CA VAL A 187 -4.60 7.35 8.42
C VAL A 187 -3.43 7.66 9.35
N CYS A 188 -3.48 7.18 10.60
CA CYS A 188 -2.40 7.37 11.57
C CYS A 188 -1.09 6.77 11.06
N LEU A 189 -1.12 5.53 10.55
CA LEU A 189 0.06 4.89 9.98
C LEU A 189 0.62 5.67 8.79
N CYS A 190 -0.24 6.22 7.94
CA CYS A 190 0.15 7.05 6.80
C CYS A 190 0.85 8.34 7.25
N ILE A 191 0.31 9.04 8.25
CA ILE A 191 0.91 10.26 8.82
C ILE A 191 2.24 9.97 9.52
N LEU A 192 2.35 8.85 10.24
CA LEU A 192 3.60 8.43 10.87
C LEU A 192 4.69 8.11 9.84
N LEU A 193 4.31 7.43 8.75
CA LEU A 193 5.23 7.15 7.66
C LEU A 193 5.65 8.43 6.94
N ARG A 194 4.69 9.32 6.66
CA ARG A 194 4.89 10.59 5.97
C ARG A 194 4.01 11.69 6.59
N PRO A 195 4.61 12.59 7.40
CA PRO A 195 3.86 13.68 8.02
C PRO A 195 3.12 14.58 7.03
N THR A 196 3.58 14.65 5.77
CA THR A 196 2.91 15.38 4.69
C THR A 196 1.51 14.88 4.39
N ALA A 197 1.21 13.60 4.66
CA ALA A 197 -0.13 13.03 4.49
C ALA A 197 -1.19 13.70 5.40
N ALA A 198 -0.76 14.38 6.47
CA ALA A 198 -1.64 15.15 7.35
C ALA A 198 -2.36 16.27 6.59
N VAL A 199 -1.73 16.87 5.57
CA VAL A 199 -2.33 17.92 4.75
C VAL A 199 -3.60 17.42 4.05
N LEU A 200 -3.60 16.17 3.58
CA LEU A 200 -4.76 15.54 2.96
C LEU A 200 -5.77 15.08 4.02
N TRP A 201 -5.29 14.40 5.06
CA TRP A 201 -6.18 13.66 5.96
C TRP A 201 -6.83 14.50 7.05
N VAL A 202 -6.21 15.59 7.51
CA VAL A 202 -6.78 16.45 8.55
C VAL A 202 -8.15 17.02 8.11
N PRO A 203 -8.31 17.61 6.90
CA PRO A 203 -9.61 18.08 6.44
C PRO A 203 -10.65 16.96 6.30
N VAL A 204 -10.25 15.79 5.81
CA VAL A 204 -11.15 14.63 5.62
C VAL A 204 -11.64 14.08 6.96
N CYS A 205 -10.74 13.97 7.94
CA CYS A 205 -11.08 13.54 9.30
C CYS A 205 -11.96 14.58 10.00
N LEU A 206 -11.68 15.87 9.83
CA LEU A 206 -12.51 16.94 10.37
C LEU A 206 -13.92 16.89 9.78
N HIS A 207 -14.04 16.77 8.46
CA HIS A 207 -15.32 16.59 7.78
C HIS A 207 -16.07 15.36 8.29
N TYR A 208 -15.37 14.25 8.51
CA TYR A 208 -15.97 13.05 9.10
C TYR A 208 -16.50 13.30 10.52
N LEU A 209 -15.70 13.93 11.40
CA LEU A 209 -16.10 14.26 12.76
C LEU A 209 -17.30 15.20 12.82
N LEU A 210 -17.32 16.24 11.96
CA LEU A 210 -18.43 17.19 11.84
C LEU A 210 -19.72 16.56 11.31
N ARG A 211 -19.65 15.39 10.69
CA ARG A 211 -20.82 14.66 10.17
C ARG A 211 -21.40 13.69 11.19
N ILE A 212 -20.61 13.26 12.18
CA ILE A 212 -21.07 12.36 13.26
C ILE A 212 -21.85 13.12 14.33
N TRP A 213 -21.48 14.39 14.56
CA TRP A 213 -22.17 15.34 15.42
C TRP A 213 -23.27 16.08 14.67
#